data_AF-A0AAN8TVK9-F1
#
_entry.id   AF-A0AAN8TVK9-F1
#
_cell.length_a   1.000
_cell.length_b   1.000
_cell.length_c   1.000
_cell.angle_alpha   90.00
_cell.angle_beta   90.00
_cell.angle_gamma   90.00
#
_symmetry.space_group_name_H-M   'P 1'
#
loop_
_entity.id
_entity.type
_entity.pdbx_description
1 polymer ?
#
loop_
_entity_poly.entity_id
_entity_poly.type
_entity_poly.pdbx_seq_one_letter_code
_entity_poly.pdbx_strand_id
1 'polypeptide(L)'
;MDANNWRAAQAQGGGEGGEAADGAMDSGDWRTQLLPDSRQRIVNKIMKTLKRHLPVSGQEGVQELKKIAVRFEEKIYSAATSQQDYLRKISLKMLTMETKSQTPMTNSIQPNPASALGPGEQ
;
A
#
# COMPACT_ATOMS: atom_id res chain seq x y z
N MET A 1 -15.47 25.65 19.31
CA MET A 1 -15.74 24.29 18.81
C MET A 1 -14.71 23.40 19.47
N ASP A 2 -15.04 22.94 20.67
CA ASP A 2 -14.18 22.07 21.47
C ASP A 2 -14.65 20.62 21.33
N ALA A 3 -13.73 19.70 21.62
CA ALA A 3 -13.85 18.24 21.69
C ALA A 3 -13.80 17.56 20.31
N ASN A 4 -13.02 16.49 20.06
CA ASN A 4 -12.55 15.44 20.95
C ASN A 4 -11.41 14.68 20.23
N ASN A 5 -10.24 14.47 20.87
CA ASN A 5 -9.98 13.34 21.78
C ASN A 5 -9.60 12.04 21.03
N TRP A 6 -8.34 11.97 20.59
CA TRP A 6 -7.69 10.77 20.05
C TRP A 6 -7.30 9.78 21.17
N ARG A 7 -8.19 9.60 22.15
CA ARG A 7 -7.95 8.74 23.30
C ARG A 7 -7.68 7.32 22.86
N ALA A 8 -6.51 6.84 23.29
CA ALA A 8 -6.14 5.45 23.42
C ALA A 8 -7.35 4.57 23.75
N ALA A 9 -7.66 3.62 22.85
CA ALA A 9 -8.44 2.45 23.16
C ALA A 9 -7.48 1.25 23.26
N GLN A 10 -6.72 1.22 24.35
CA GLN A 10 -6.30 -0.05 24.93
C GLN A 10 -7.46 -0.51 25.81
N ALA A 11 -8.20 -1.51 25.35
CA ALA A 11 -9.08 -2.29 26.20
C ALA A 11 -8.76 -3.77 25.98
N GLN A 12 -8.04 -4.29 26.97
CA GLN A 12 -7.86 -5.70 27.24
C GLN A 12 -9.22 -6.30 27.64
N GLY A 13 -9.59 -7.43 27.06
CA GLY A 13 -10.79 -8.18 27.42
C GLY A 13 -10.79 -9.55 26.74
N GLY A 14 -10.50 -10.59 27.51
CA GLY A 14 -10.63 -11.98 27.06
C GLY A 14 -12.09 -12.36 26.80
N GLY A 15 -12.28 -13.34 25.93
CA GLY A 15 -13.59 -13.89 25.59
C GLY A 15 -13.43 -14.95 24.50
N GLU A 16 -13.54 -16.20 24.91
CA GLU A 16 -13.58 -17.40 24.08
C GLU A 16 -14.86 -17.46 23.22
N GLY A 17 -14.77 -18.06 22.03
CA GLY A 17 -15.88 -18.74 21.37
C GLY A 17 -16.53 -18.05 20.16
N GLY A 18 -16.63 -18.79 19.04
CA GLY A 18 -17.74 -18.64 18.09
C GLY A 18 -17.42 -18.18 16.66
N GLU A 19 -16.85 -19.09 15.86
CA GLU A 19 -17.41 -19.50 14.56
C GLU A 19 -17.77 -18.41 13.53
N ALA A 20 -16.84 -18.14 12.61
CA ALA A 20 -17.18 -17.74 11.24
C ALA A 20 -16.71 -18.85 10.29
N ALA A 21 -17.51 -19.91 10.22
CA ALA A 21 -17.44 -20.88 9.13
C ALA A 21 -18.07 -20.24 7.89
N ASP A 22 -17.24 -19.63 7.04
CA ASP A 22 -17.61 -19.32 5.67
C ASP A 22 -16.45 -19.71 4.74
N GLY A 23 -16.59 -20.87 4.08
CA GLY A 23 -15.74 -21.28 2.96
C GLY A 23 -14.61 -22.28 3.24
N ALA A 24 -14.65 -23.06 4.33
CA ALA A 24 -13.67 -24.13 4.61
C ALA A 24 -13.89 -25.38 3.72
N MET A 25 -13.93 -25.20 2.41
CA MET A 25 -14.04 -26.29 1.43
C MET A 25 -12.90 -26.24 0.38
N ASP A 26 -11.73 -25.78 0.83
CA ASP A 26 -10.44 -26.03 0.17
C ASP A 26 -9.40 -26.25 1.28
N SER A 27 -9.55 -27.37 2.00
CA SER A 27 -8.80 -27.72 3.23
C SER A 27 -7.38 -28.22 2.96
N GLY A 28 -6.67 -27.59 2.02
CA GLY A 28 -5.22 -27.69 1.88
C GLY A 28 -4.60 -26.35 2.21
N ASP A 29 -3.49 -26.31 2.94
CA ASP A 29 -2.75 -25.06 3.14
C ASP A 29 -2.47 -24.44 1.76
N TRP A 30 -3.10 -23.31 1.45
CA TRP A 30 -3.07 -22.67 0.11
C TRP A 30 -1.65 -22.40 -0.38
N ARG A 31 -0.70 -22.35 0.56
CA ARG A 31 0.74 -22.27 0.36
C ARG A 31 1.32 -23.49 -0.34
N THR A 32 0.77 -24.68 -0.11
CA THR A 32 1.16 -25.93 -0.76
C THR A 32 0.72 -25.98 -2.22
N GLN A 33 -0.35 -25.27 -2.57
CA GLN A 33 -0.86 -25.16 -3.94
C GLN A 33 -0.15 -24.05 -4.74
N LEU A 34 0.48 -23.10 -4.04
CA LEU A 34 1.14 -21.98 -4.66
C LEU A 34 2.55 -22.36 -5.14
N LEU A 35 2.69 -22.65 -6.43
CA LEU A 35 3.98 -22.97 -7.04
C LEU A 35 5.03 -21.87 -6.77
N PRO A 36 6.30 -22.23 -6.48
CA PRO A 36 7.37 -21.26 -6.24
C PRO A 36 7.58 -20.31 -7.42
N ASP A 37 7.41 -20.79 -8.66
CA ASP A 37 7.41 -19.96 -9.87
C ASP A 37 6.32 -18.88 -9.88
N SER A 38 5.13 -19.19 -9.36
CA SER A 38 4.05 -18.21 -9.26
C SER A 38 4.40 -17.10 -8.28
N ARG A 39 5.01 -17.43 -7.13
CA ARG A 39 5.52 -16.42 -6.18
C ARG A 39 6.62 -15.58 -6.81
N GLN A 40 7.56 -16.20 -7.51
CA GLN A 40 8.64 -15.47 -8.18
C GLN A 40 8.11 -14.51 -9.25
N ARG A 41 7.10 -14.91 -10.03
CA ARG A 41 6.44 -14.04 -11.01
C ARG A 41 5.79 -12.82 -10.34
N ILE A 42 5.21 -12.99 -9.15
CA ILE A 42 4.62 -11.91 -8.37
C ILE A 42 5.69 -10.94 -7.87
N VAL A 43 6.78 -11.44 -7.28
CA VAL A 43 7.94 -10.62 -6.87
C VAL A 43 8.50 -9.83 -8.07
N ASN A 44 8.62 -10.47 -9.24
CA ASN A 44 9.08 -9.82 -10.46
C ASN A 44 8.13 -8.70 -10.92
N LYS A 45 6.80 -8.89 -10.80
CA LYS A 45 5.82 -7.83 -11.09
C LYS A 45 5.96 -6.66 -10.12
N ILE A 46 6.08 -6.93 -8.81
CA ILE A 46 6.30 -5.90 -7.78
C ILE A 46 7.57 -5.10 -8.10
N MET A 47 8.68 -5.79 -8.37
CA MET A 47 9.95 -5.16 -8.72
C MET A 47 9.85 -4.27 -9.98
N LYS A 48 9.13 -4.73 -11.02
CA LYS A 48 8.88 -3.92 -12.23
C LYS A 48 8.10 -2.65 -11.93
N THR A 49 7.07 -2.73 -11.09
CA THR A 49 6.29 -1.56 -10.65
C THR A 49 7.17 -0.59 -9.88
N LEU A 50 7.97 -1.08 -8.92
CA LEU A 50 8.89 -0.23 -8.15
C LEU A 50 9.90 0.49 -9.06
N LYS A 51 10.49 -0.21 -10.04
CA LYS A 51 11.43 0.39 -11.01
C LYS A 51 10.84 1.49 -11.87
N ARG A 52 9.53 1.45 -12.16
CA ARG A 52 8.87 2.52 -12.94
C ARG A 52 8.65 3.80 -12.13
N HIS A 53 8.48 3.66 -10.81
CA HIS A 53 8.06 4.77 -9.94
C HIS A 53 9.20 5.34 -9.08
N LEU A 54 10.31 4.62 -8.94
CA LEU A 54 11.46 5.05 -8.15
C LEU A 54 12.66 5.30 -9.09
N PRO A 55 13.33 6.46 -9.01
CA PRO A 55 14.58 6.67 -9.70
C PRO A 55 15.61 5.66 -9.15
N VAL A 56 16.11 4.78 -10.01
CA VAL A 56 17.03 3.72 -9.60
C VAL A 56 18.47 4.20 -9.78
N SER A 57 19.18 4.36 -8.68
CA SER A 57 20.60 4.71 -8.67
C SER A 57 21.46 3.45 -8.87
N GLY A 58 21.70 3.08 -10.12
CA GLY A 58 22.65 2.00 -10.48
C GLY A 58 22.28 0.60 -9.98
N GLN A 59 23.26 -0.32 -9.94
CA GLN A 59 23.03 -1.71 -9.54
C GLN A 59 22.61 -1.86 -8.07
N GLU A 60 23.09 -1.01 -7.17
CA GLU A 60 22.70 -0.99 -5.76
C GLU A 60 21.21 -0.70 -5.60
N GLY A 61 20.67 0.29 -6.31
CA GLY A 61 19.24 0.56 -6.30
C GLY A 61 18.40 -0.64 -6.78
N VAL A 62 18.88 -1.37 -7.80
CA VAL A 62 18.20 -2.57 -8.29
C VAL A 62 18.15 -3.67 -7.23
N GLN A 63 19.23 -3.86 -6.46
CA GLN A 63 19.29 -4.85 -5.38
C GLN A 63 18.37 -4.47 -4.21
N GLU A 64 18.32 -3.19 -3.84
CA GLU A 64 17.40 -2.70 -2.81
C GLU A 64 15.94 -2.90 -3.23
N LEU A 65 15.59 -2.60 -4.48
CA LEU A 65 14.25 -2.86 -5.01
C LEU A 65 13.88 -4.35 -4.96
N LYS A 66 14.83 -5.24 -5.23
CA LYS A 66 14.61 -6.69 -5.11
C LYS A 66 14.33 -7.08 -3.66
N LYS A 67 15.14 -6.58 -2.70
CA LYS A 67 14.92 -6.82 -1.26
C LYS A 67 13.55 -6.32 -0.81
N ILE A 68 13.16 -5.13 -1.25
CA ILE A 68 11.84 -4.55 -0.94
C ILE A 68 10.73 -5.42 -1.53
N ALA A 69 10.84 -5.85 -2.79
CA ALA A 69 9.83 -6.68 -3.44
C ALA A 69 9.63 -8.02 -2.72
N VAL A 70 10.71 -8.69 -2.33
CA VAL A 70 10.66 -9.95 -1.58
C VAL A 70 10.04 -9.73 -0.20
N ARG A 71 10.52 -8.75 0.59
CA ARG A 71 9.98 -8.46 1.93
C ARG A 71 8.51 -8.05 1.88
N PHE A 72 8.10 -7.34 0.84
CA PHE A 72 6.72 -6.95 0.63
C PHE A 72 5.86 -8.19 0.40
N GLU A 73 6.24 -9.04 -0.56
CA GLU A 73 5.49 -10.26 -0.88
C GLU A 73 5.41 -11.20 0.33
N GLU A 74 6.52 -11.41 1.05
CA GLU A 74 6.60 -12.29 2.21
C GLU A 74 5.66 -11.84 3.34
N LYS A 75 5.57 -10.54 3.60
CA LYS A 75 4.60 -10.00 4.57
C LYS A 75 3.16 -10.32 4.21
N ILE A 76 2.81 -10.30 2.91
CA ILE A 76 1.46 -10.65 2.47
C ILE A 76 1.24 -12.15 2.49
N TYR A 77 2.26 -12.92 2.11
CA TYR A 77 2.23 -14.37 2.16
C TYR A 77 1.96 -14.90 3.58
N SER A 78 2.57 -14.30 4.59
CA SER A 78 2.33 -14.66 5.99
C SER A 78 0.96 -14.19 6.49
N ALA A 79 0.48 -13.03 6.04
CA ALA A 79 -0.78 -12.45 6.49
C ALA A 79 -2.03 -13.00 5.77
N ALA A 80 -1.88 -13.62 4.61
CA ALA A 80 -3.01 -14.11 3.82
C ALA A 80 -3.54 -15.46 4.33
N THR A 81 -4.85 -15.60 4.31
CA THR A 81 -5.56 -16.83 4.74
C THR A 81 -5.98 -17.72 3.57
N SER A 82 -5.93 -17.22 2.34
CA SER A 82 -6.20 -17.97 1.11
C SER A 82 -5.39 -17.42 -0.06
N GLN A 83 -5.27 -18.19 -1.15
CA GLN A 83 -4.61 -17.74 -2.37
C GLN A 83 -5.28 -16.49 -2.97
N GLN A 84 -6.63 -16.43 -2.96
CA GLN A 84 -7.35 -15.26 -3.44
C GLN A 84 -7.08 -14.04 -2.58
N ASP A 85 -7.07 -14.19 -1.25
CA ASP A 85 -6.77 -13.11 -0.33
C ASP A 85 -5.34 -12.59 -0.53
N TYR A 86 -4.37 -13.49 -0.70
CA TYR A 86 -2.99 -13.15 -1.04
C TYR A 86 -2.90 -12.30 -2.32
N LEU A 87 -3.53 -12.75 -3.41
CA LEU A 87 -3.52 -12.02 -4.69
C LEU A 87 -4.24 -10.66 -4.60
N ARG A 88 -5.38 -10.59 -3.89
CA ARG A 88 -6.10 -9.33 -3.67
C ARG A 88 -5.29 -8.34 -2.86
N LYS A 89 -4.69 -8.77 -1.73
CA LYS A 89 -3.86 -7.90 -0.89
C LYS A 89 -2.64 -7.35 -1.63
N ILE A 90 -1.98 -8.17 -2.46
CA ILE A 90 -0.87 -7.71 -3.31
C ILE A 90 -1.35 -6.65 -4.30
N SER A 91 -2.43 -6.92 -5.03
CA SER A 91 -2.97 -6.01 -6.04
C SER A 91 -3.35 -4.66 -5.42
N LEU A 92 -4.06 -4.69 -4.28
CA LEU A 92 -4.48 -3.48 -3.57
C LEU A 92 -3.28 -2.67 -3.07
N LYS A 93 -2.33 -3.30 -2.39
CA LYS A 93 -1.14 -2.59 -1.90
C LYS A 93 -0.26 -2.08 -3.04
N MET A 94 -0.20 -2.79 -4.16
CA MET A 94 0.53 -2.32 -5.35
C MET A 94 -0.11 -1.09 -5.97
N LEU A 95 -1.44 -1.06 -6.07
CA LEU A 95 -2.17 0.12 -6.52
C LEU A 95 -1.90 1.32 -5.60
N THR A 96 -1.98 1.13 -4.28
CA THR A 96 -1.66 2.21 -3.31
C THR A 96 -0.22 2.72 -3.46
N MET A 97 0.74 1.85 -3.78
CA MET A 97 2.14 2.23 -4.03
C MET A 97 2.33 3.01 -5.34
N GLU A 98 1.50 2.75 -6.34
CA GLU A 98 1.46 3.48 -7.61
C GLU A 98 0.76 4.84 -7.48
N THR A 99 -0.26 4.98 -6.62
CA THR A 99 -0.94 6.26 -6.40
C THR A 99 -0.10 7.24 -5.59
N LYS A 100 0.57 6.78 -4.52
CA LYS A 100 1.42 7.65 -3.66
C LYS A 100 2.67 8.19 -4.37
N SER A 101 3.15 7.49 -5.40
CA SER A 101 4.27 7.93 -6.24
C SER A 101 3.81 8.92 -7.33
N GLN A 102 2.54 8.85 -7.72
CA GLN A 102 1.86 9.76 -8.64
C GLN A 102 1.18 10.95 -7.96
N THR A 103 1.49 11.26 -6.71
CA THR A 103 1.21 12.60 -6.16
C THR A 103 2.46 13.47 -6.27
N PRO A 104 2.86 13.96 -7.46
CA PRO A 104 3.38 15.31 -7.48
C PRO A 104 2.17 16.18 -7.11
N MET A 105 2.20 16.79 -5.92
CA MET A 105 1.33 17.93 -5.68
C MET A 105 1.79 19.03 -6.65
N THR A 106 1.35 18.95 -7.90
CA THR A 106 1.57 19.99 -8.90
C THR A 106 0.54 21.08 -8.62
N ASN A 107 1.04 22.16 -8.04
CA ASN A 107 0.79 23.51 -8.50
C ASN A 107 -0.64 24.07 -8.35
N SER A 108 -0.78 25.05 -7.45
CA SER A 108 -0.91 26.42 -7.94
C SER A 108 -0.41 27.39 -6.87
N ILE A 109 0.80 27.90 -7.08
CA ILE A 109 1.20 29.22 -6.60
C ILE A 109 0.08 30.17 -7.03
N GLN A 110 -0.69 30.70 -6.08
CA GLN A 110 -1.52 31.87 -6.34
C GLN A 110 -0.59 33.08 -6.43
N PRO A 111 -0.43 33.75 -7.58
CA PRO A 111 0.16 35.07 -7.59
C PRO A 111 -0.85 36.02 -6.93
N ASN A 112 -0.50 36.51 -5.75
CA ASN A 112 -1.17 37.62 -5.10
C ASN A 112 -1.08 38.88 -5.97
N PRO A 113 -2.17 39.57 -6.33
CA PRO A 113 -2.10 40.96 -6.73
C PRO A 113 -2.25 41.84 -5.47
N ALA A 114 -1.14 42.11 -4.78
CA ALA A 114 -1.09 43.28 -3.92
C ALA A 114 -0.95 44.54 -4.79
N SER A 115 -1.84 45.49 -4.55
CA SER A 115 -1.63 46.93 -4.73
C SER A 115 -1.82 47.54 -6.13
N ALA A 116 -3.00 48.12 -6.34
CA ALA A 116 -3.18 49.42 -6.98
C ALA A 116 -4.41 50.08 -6.30
N LEU A 117 -4.22 50.79 -5.16
CA LEU A 117 -4.17 52.26 -5.12
C LEU A 117 -5.17 52.93 -6.07
N GLY A 118 -6.22 53.57 -5.51
CA GLY A 118 -7.12 54.50 -6.20
C GLY A 118 -6.39 55.73 -6.75
N PRO A 119 -7.06 56.72 -7.39
CA PRO A 119 -8.35 57.30 -6.98
C PRO A 119 -9.30 57.68 -8.17
N GLY A 120 -10.44 58.34 -7.88
CA GLY A 120 -11.02 59.34 -8.80
C GLY A 120 -12.44 59.11 -9.34
N GLU A 121 -13.40 59.82 -8.73
CA GLU A 121 -14.44 60.64 -9.38
C GLU A 121 -15.20 60.12 -10.61
N GLN A 122 -16.51 59.86 -10.44
CA GLN A 122 -17.62 60.76 -10.82
C GLN A 122 -18.97 60.19 -10.36
#